data_AF-A0A1B6Y6A6-F1
#
_entry.id   AF-A0A1B6Y6A6-F1
#
_cell.length_a   1.000
_cell.length_b   1.000
_cell.length_c   1.000
_cell.angle_alpha   90.00
_cell.angle_beta   90.00
_cell.angle_gamma   90.00
#
_symmetry.space_group_name_H-M   'P 1'
#
loop_
_entity.id
_entity.type
_entity.pdbx_description
1 polymer ?
#
loop_
_entity_poly.entity_id
_entity_poly.type
_entity_poly.pdbx_seq_one_letter_code
_entity_poly.pdbx_strand_id
1 'polypeptide(L)'
;MPIRTLDIEELKKTTGNKYELLVIMSKRARQIAANEKLELDEKLQYFEGFEDEDEFSFNEEQEQISKSFEKLPHAVQRSITEMEAGKTYFRRPEVEE
;
A
#
# COMPACT_ATOMS: atom_id res chain seq x y z
N MET A 1 2.38 -16.76 2.84
CA MET A 1 3.59 -15.91 2.92
C MET A 1 4.34 -16.25 4.19
N PRO A 2 5.68 -16.39 4.15
CA PRO A 2 6.47 -16.69 5.34
C PRO A 2 6.46 -15.50 6.31
N ILE A 3 6.35 -15.79 7.61
CA ILE A 3 6.43 -14.79 8.67
C ILE A 3 7.89 -14.34 8.77
N ARG A 4 8.14 -13.03 8.62
CA ARG A 4 9.46 -12.41 8.75
C ARG A 4 9.55 -11.67 10.09
N THR A 5 10.63 -11.89 10.82
CA THR A 5 10.97 -11.09 12.00
C THR A 5 11.55 -9.73 11.58
N LEU A 6 11.22 -8.68 12.32
CA LEU A 6 11.70 -7.33 12.08
C LEU A 6 12.67 -6.93 13.19
N ASP A 7 13.79 -6.29 12.84
CA ASP A 7 14.64 -5.64 13.82
C ASP A 7 14.04 -4.27 14.20
N ILE A 8 13.22 -4.31 15.25
CA ILE A 8 12.52 -3.12 15.74
C ILE A 8 13.50 -2.12 16.36
N GLU A 9 14.62 -2.58 16.91
CA GLU A 9 15.60 -1.70 17.55
C GLU A 9 16.38 -0.89 16.51
N GLU A 10 16.69 -1.49 15.36
CA GLU A 10 17.25 -0.77 14.23
C GLU A 10 16.25 0.24 13.65
N LEU A 11 15.03 -0.20 13.35
CA LEU A 11 13.99 0.66 12.77
C LEU A 11 13.59 1.84 13.66
N LYS A 12 13.65 1.68 14.99
CA LYS A 12 13.34 2.74 15.94
C LYS A 12 14.37 3.87 15.89
N LYS A 13 15.60 3.65 15.42
CA LYS A 13 16.65 4.69 15.41
C LYS A 13 16.22 5.94 14.62
N THR A 14 15.37 5.76 13.61
CA THR A 14 14.86 6.85 12.77
C THR A 14 13.81 7.72 13.49
N THR A 15 13.02 7.14 14.40
CA THR A 15 11.92 7.85 15.08
C THR A 15 12.25 8.20 16.54
N GLY A 16 13.15 7.45 17.17
CA GLY A 16 13.47 7.52 18.60
C GLY A 16 12.45 6.79 19.51
N ASN A 17 11.29 6.40 19.00
CA ASN A 17 10.23 5.76 19.77
C ASN A 17 9.53 4.63 19.00
N LYS A 18 9.40 3.45 19.63
CA LYS A 18 8.81 2.26 19.01
C LYS A 18 7.31 2.41 18.71
N TYR A 19 6.58 3.14 19.53
CA TYR A 19 5.16 3.42 19.32
C TYR A 19 4.96 4.43 18.19
N GLU A 20 5.83 5.44 18.11
CA GLU A 20 5.82 6.39 17.01
C GLU A 20 6.12 5.70 15.67
N LEU A 21 7.13 4.82 15.65
CA LEU A 21 7.42 3.95 14.50
C LEU A 21 6.18 3.16 14.06
N LEU A 22 5.49 2.51 15.01
CA LEU A 22 4.27 1.75 14.71
C LEU A 22 3.18 2.63 14.11
N VAL A 23 2.96 3.83 14.65
CA VAL A 23 1.96 4.77 14.15
C VAL A 23 2.31 5.27 12.75
N ILE A 24 3.57 5.59 12.50
CA ILE A 24 4.05 6.04 11.18
C ILE A 24 3.82 4.94 10.14
N MET A 25 4.30 3.72 10.40
CA MET A 25 4.12 2.59 9.47
C MET A 25 2.64 2.24 9.26
N SER A 26 1.81 2.34 10.29
CA SER A 26 0.37 2.08 10.18
C SER A 26 -0.33 3.15 9.32
N LYS A 27 -0.01 4.43 9.53
CA LYS A 27 -0.54 5.52 8.70
C LYS A 27 -0.10 5.36 7.25
N ARG A 28 1.18 5.02 7.03
CA ARG A 28 1.71 4.79 5.69
C ARG A 28 1.06 3.60 4.99
N ALA A 29 0.85 2.49 5.69
CA ALA A 29 0.11 1.34 5.15
C ALA A 29 -1.31 1.70 4.70
N ARG A 30 -2.02 2.55 5.47
CA ARG A 30 -3.36 3.03 5.06
C ARG A 30 -3.31 3.90 3.81
N GLN A 31 -2.30 4.76 3.67
CA GLN A 31 -2.11 5.56 2.46
C GLN A 31 -1.86 4.68 1.24
N ILE A 32 -0.99 3.67 1.36
CA ILE A 32 -0.71 2.70 0.30
C ILE A 32 -2.01 2.00 -0.12
N ALA A 33 -2.76 1.43 0.84
CA ALA A 33 -4.00 0.72 0.55
C ALA A 33 -5.08 1.62 -0.07
N ALA A 34 -5.21 2.87 0.38
CA ALA A 34 -6.16 3.82 -0.19
C ALA A 34 -5.79 4.19 -1.63
N ASN A 35 -4.51 4.45 -1.91
CA ASN A 35 -4.03 4.77 -3.25
C ASN A 35 -4.20 3.59 -4.21
N GLU A 36 -3.91 2.36 -3.76
CA GLU A 36 -4.11 1.17 -4.59
C GLU A 36 -5.57 0.93 -4.92
N LYS A 37 -6.46 1.11 -3.94
CA LYS A 37 -7.89 1.00 -4.19
C LYS A 37 -8.32 2.00 -5.26
N LEU A 38 -7.89 3.25 -5.12
CA LEU A 38 -8.20 4.30 -6.09
C LEU A 38 -7.65 3.95 -7.48
N GLU A 39 -6.41 3.49 -7.58
CA GLU A 39 -5.79 3.10 -8.86
C GLU A 39 -6.52 1.90 -9.50
N LEU A 40 -6.93 0.92 -8.69
CA LEU A 40 -7.72 -0.22 -9.17
C LEU A 40 -9.10 0.24 -9.67
N ASP A 41 -9.80 1.06 -8.89
CA ASP A 41 -11.12 1.58 -9.24
C ASP A 41 -11.04 2.38 -10.57
N GLU A 42 -10.03 3.24 -10.73
CA GLU A 42 -9.79 4.00 -11.98
C GLU A 42 -9.53 3.08 -13.19
N LYS A 43 -8.74 2.01 -13.01
CA LYS A 43 -8.45 1.04 -14.08
C LYS A 43 -9.69 0.22 -14.46
N LEU A 44 -10.52 -0.15 -13.48
CA LEU A 44 -11.74 -0.91 -13.72
C LEU A 44 -12.85 -0.07 -14.35
N GLN A 45 -12.86 1.24 -14.10
CA GLN A 45 -13.84 2.16 -14.69
C GLN A 45 -13.83 2.14 -16.23
N TYR A 46 -12.69 1.84 -16.86
CA TYR A 46 -12.58 1.71 -18.32
C TYR A 46 -13.50 0.62 -18.91
N PHE A 47 -13.86 -0.39 -18.10
CA PHE A 47 -14.69 -1.52 -18.52
C PHE A 47 -16.19 -1.31 -18.20
N GLU A 48 -16.54 -0.25 -17.47
CA GLU A 48 -17.94 0.06 -17.16
C GLU A 48 -18.69 0.44 -18.46
N GLY A 49 -19.81 -0.25 -18.74
CA GLY A 49 -20.63 0.00 -19.93
C GLY A 49 -20.35 -0.89 -21.14
N PHE A 50 -19.32 -1.75 -21.08
CA PHE A 50 -19.06 -2.80 -22.07
C PHE A 50 -19.61 -4.17 -21.63
N GLU A 51 -20.54 -4.19 -20.67
CA GLU A 51 -21.09 -5.42 -20.08
C GLU A 51 -21.79 -6.35 -21.09
N ASP A 52 -22.34 -5.77 -22.17
CA ASP A 52 -23.03 -6.49 -23.24
C ASP A 52 -22.10 -6.86 -24.42
N GLU A 53 -20.86 -6.36 -24.44
CA GLU A 53 -19.86 -6.71 -25.45
C GLU A 53 -19.08 -7.94 -24.98
N ASP A 54 -19.45 -9.13 -25.48
CA ASP A 54 -18.73 -10.41 -25.27
C ASP A 54 -17.35 -10.43 -25.96
N GLU A 55 -16.57 -9.36 -25.84
CA GLU A 55 -15.26 -9.24 -26.43
C GLU A 55 -14.22 -9.88 -25.50
N PHE A 56 -13.84 -11.12 -25.83
CA PHE A 56 -12.90 -11.96 -25.06
C PHE A 56 -11.62 -11.20 -24.61
N SER A 57 -11.14 -10.26 -25.42
CA SER A 57 -9.95 -9.45 -25.10
C SER A 57 -10.15 -8.53 -23.90
N PHE A 58 -11.33 -7.90 -23.74
CA PHE A 58 -11.61 -7.01 -22.61
C PHE A 58 -11.69 -7.78 -21.30
N ASN A 59 -12.31 -8.96 -21.32
CA ASN A 59 -12.42 -9.83 -20.14
C ASN A 59 -11.04 -10.33 -19.69
N GLU A 60 -10.17 -10.69 -20.65
CA GLU A 60 -8.79 -11.09 -20.34
C GLU A 60 -8.01 -9.93 -19.69
N GLU A 61 -8.14 -8.71 -20.21
CA GLU A 61 -7.45 -7.54 -19.67
C GLU A 61 -7.94 -7.18 -18.25
N GLN A 62 -9.26 -7.20 -18.01
CA GLN A 62 -9.84 -6.96 -16.69
C GLN A 62 -9.37 -8.01 -15.66
N GLU A 63 -9.30 -9.29 -16.05
CA GLU A 63 -8.79 -10.36 -15.20
C GLU A 63 -7.30 -10.17 -14.89
N GLN A 64 -6.49 -9.79 -15.88
CA GLN A 64 -5.07 -9.51 -15.70
C GLN A 64 -4.84 -8.34 -14.73
N ILE A 65 -5.63 -7.27 -14.84
CA ILE A 65 -5.59 -6.13 -13.91
C ILE A 65 -5.88 -6.64 -12.49
N SER A 66 -7.00 -7.35 -12.29
CA SER A 66 -7.37 -7.88 -10.97
C SER A 66 -6.27 -8.77 -10.36
N LYS A 67 -5.74 -9.73 -11.14
CA LYS A 67 -4.65 -10.62 -10.72
C LYS A 67 -3.35 -9.86 -10.38
N SER A 68 -3.09 -8.73 -11.03
CA SER A 68 -1.89 -7.93 -10.75
C SER A 68 -1.95 -7.31 -9.36
N PHE A 69 -3.12 -6.80 -8.94
CA PHE A 69 -3.34 -6.22 -7.62
C PHE A 69 -3.40 -7.30 -6.52
N GLU A 70 -3.98 -8.46 -6.80
CA GLU A 70 -3.97 -9.60 -5.86
C GLU A 70 -2.55 -10.10 -5.53
N LYS A 71 -1.62 -10.01 -6.49
CA LYS A 71 -0.21 -10.40 -6.29
C LYS A 71 0.57 -9.38 -5.45
N LEU A 72 0.05 -8.18 -5.24
CA LEU A 72 0.75 -7.16 -4.49
C LEU A 72 0.89 -7.59 -3.02
N PRO A 73 2.08 -7.41 -2.41
CA PRO A 73 2.25 -7.69 -0.99
C PRO A 73 1.37 -6.74 -0.16
N HIS A 74 0.85 -7.24 0.96
CA HIS A 74 -0.01 -6.47 1.85
C HIS A 74 0.60 -5.11 2.19
N ALA A 75 -0.22 -4.05 2.22
CA ALA A 75 0.26 -2.67 2.38
C ALA A 75 1.16 -2.45 3.61
N VAL A 76 0.92 -3.19 4.69
CA VAL A 76 1.78 -3.19 5.91
C VAL A 76 3.21 -3.66 5.61
N GLN A 77 3.38 -4.69 4.78
CA GLN A 77 4.71 -5.20 4.44
C GLN A 77 5.48 -4.22 3.55
N ARG A 78 4.77 -3.51 2.67
CA ARG A 78 5.37 -2.44 1.86
C ARG A 78 5.73 -1.23 2.71
N SER A 79 4.88 -0.83 3.66
CA SER A 79 5.22 0.29 4.56
C SER A 79 6.45 -0.02 5.42
N ILE A 80 6.62 -1.27 5.86
CA ILE A 80 7.85 -1.73 6.53
C ILE A 80 9.05 -1.60 5.58
N THR A 81 8.93 -2.10 4.35
CA THR A 81 10.02 -2.05 3.36
C THR A 81 10.43 -0.61 3.01
N GLU A 82 9.46 0.29 2.87
CA GLU A 82 9.72 1.72 2.65
C GLU A 82 10.39 2.38 3.86
N MET A 83 9.99 1.99 5.08
CA MET A 83 10.61 2.47 6.32
C MET A 83 12.06 2.00 6.43
N GLU A 84 12.34 0.73 6.14
CA GLU A 84 13.70 0.15 6.10
C GLU A 84 14.58 0.84 5.04
N ALA A 85 13.99 1.22 3.90
CA ALA A 85 14.68 1.92 2.84
C ALA A 85 14.83 3.44 3.09
N GLY A 86 14.32 3.97 4.21
CA GLY A 86 14.35 5.41 4.51
C GLY A 86 13.51 6.27 3.56
N LYS A 87 12.53 5.68 2.87
CA LYS A 87 11.67 6.36 1.89
C LYS A 87 10.41 7.00 2.49
N THR A 88 10.19 6.80 3.78
CA THR A 88 9.02 7.31 4.50
C THR A 88 9.37 8.64 5.18
N TYR A 89 8.86 9.74 4.63
CA TYR A 89 8.88 11.03 5.31
C TYR A 89 7.76 11.12 6.36
N PHE A 90 8.08 11.63 7.54
CA PHE A 90 7.12 11.91 8.59
C PHE A 90 7.55 13.18 9.34
N ARG A 91 6.55 13.89 9.89
CA ARG A 91 6.77 15.06 10.73
C ARG A 91 5.85 15.00 11.93
N ARG A 92 6.31 15.55 13.05
CA ARG A 92 5.46 15.82 14.22
C ARG A 92 4.71 17.13 13.94
N PRO A 93 3.39 17.19 14.17
CA PRO A 93 2.71 18.47 14.16
C PRO A 93 3.33 19.37 15.24
N GLU A 94 3.49 20.65 14.94
CA GLU A 94 3.88 21.62 15.96
C GLU A 94 2.78 21.63 17.02
N VAL A 95 3.18 21.62 18.29
CA VAL A 95 2.23 21.79 19.39
C VAL A 95 1.82 23.26 19.32
N GLU A 96 0.59 23.53 18.88
CA GLU A 96 -0.02 24.85 19.10
C GLU A 96 -0.15 25.01 20.62
N GLU A 97 0.64 25.91 21.22
CA GLU A 97 0.45 26.38 22.60
C GLU A 97 -0.81 27.23 22.71
#